data_AF-A0A920G0D1-F1
#
_entry.id   AF-A0A920G0D1-F1
#
_cell.length_a   1.000
_cell.length_b   1.000
_cell.length_c   1.000
_cell.angle_alpha   90.00
_cell.angle_beta   90.00
_cell.angle_gamma   90.00
#
_symmetry.space_group_name_H-M   'P 1'
#
loop_
_entity.id
_entity.type
_entity.pdbx_description
1 polymer ?
#
loop_
_entity_poly.entity_id
_entity_poly.type
_entity_poly.pdbx_seq_one_letter_code
_entity_poly.pdbx_strand_id
1 'polypeptide(L)' 'MQLIPEVAKSAEKLYVLQRTPNYSVPAHNKSLDPDFVQEFKKNYKKNRADAKKLVSGFLTTYNKKSALEVKKKS' A
#
# COMPACT_ATOMS: atom_id res chain seq x y z
N MET A 1 9.03 -2.52 -6.41
CA MET A 1 10.28 -3.32 -6.50
C MET A 1 10.53 -3.97 -5.14
N GLN A 2 10.66 -5.30 -5.06
CA GLN A 2 10.58 -6.03 -3.76
C GLN A 2 11.82 -6.90 -3.43
N LEU A 3 12.54 -7.42 -4.43
CA LEU A 3 13.67 -8.33 -4.21
C LEU A 3 14.94 -7.64 -3.69
N ILE A 4 15.28 -6.48 -4.25
CA ILE A 4 16.53 -5.76 -3.95
C ILE A 4 16.68 -5.46 -2.45
N PRO A 5 15.65 -4.94 -1.73
CA PRO A 5 15.76 -4.71 -0.29
C PRO A 5 16.06 -5.97 0.53
N GLU A 6 15.64 -7.15 0.09
CA GLU A 6 15.90 -8.40 0.81
C GLU A 6 17.30 -8.95 0.54
N VAL A 7 17.73 -8.96 -0.73
CA VAL A 7 19.07 -9.44 -1.11
C VAL A 7 20.17 -8.53 -0.54
N ALA A 8 19.94 -7.21 -0.50
CA ALA A 8 20.86 -6.25 0.06
C ALA A 8 21.18 -6.46 1.55
N LYS A 9 20.33 -7.19 2.31
CA LYS A 9 20.58 -7.48 3.73
C LYS A 9 21.71 -8.49 3.95
N SER A 10 22.02 -9.32 2.94
CA SER A 10 22.94 -10.46 3.08
C SER A 10 24.11 -10.44 2.10
N ALA A 11 24.02 -9.69 1.01
CA ALA A 11 25.10 -9.57 0.05
C ALA A 11 26.21 -8.63 0.58
N GLU A 12 27.48 -9.03 0.46
CA GLU A 12 28.62 -8.14 0.71
C GLU A 12 28.60 -6.95 -0.27
N LYS A 13 28.27 -7.21 -1.55
CA LYS A 13 28.10 -6.22 -2.61
C LYS A 13 26.95 -6.61 -3.53
N LEU A 14 26.12 -5.64 -3.91
CA LEU A 14 25.00 -5.82 -4.85
C LEU A 14 25.04 -4.73 -5.93
N TYR A 15 24.97 -5.14 -7.20
CA TYR A 15 24.85 -4.23 -8.35
C TYR A 15 23.45 -4.33 -8.96
N VAL A 16 22.80 -3.18 -9.16
CA VAL A 16 21.48 -3.10 -9.81
C VAL A 16 21.64 -2.42 -11.17
N LEU A 17 21.65 -3.22 -12.23
CA LEU A 17 21.75 -2.73 -13.60
C LEU A 17 20.35 -2.32 -14.11
N GLN A 18 19.97 -1.07 -13.86
CA GLN A 18 18.64 -0.56 -14.20
C GLN A 18 18.60 0.02 -15.62
N ARG A 19 17.71 -0.48 -16.47
CA ARG A 19 17.44 0.12 -17.80
C ARG A 19 16.48 1.31 -17.73
N THR A 20 15.40 1.18 -16.97
CA THR A 20 14.39 2.25 -16.80
C THR A 20 13.86 2.24 -15.37
N PRO A 21 13.93 3.37 -14.64
CA PRO A 21 13.37 3.47 -13.29
C PRO A 21 11.85 3.40 -13.31
N ASN A 22 11.26 2.94 -12.20
CA ASN A 22 9.83 2.99 -11.93
C ASN A 22 9.57 3.74 -10.62
N TYR A 23 8.40 4.35 -10.50
CA TYR A 23 7.94 4.89 -9.22
C TYR A 23 7.55 3.75 -8.27
N SER A 24 7.91 3.88 -7.00
CA SER A 24 7.53 2.94 -5.94
C SER A 24 7.14 3.72 -4.69
N VAL A 25 6.04 3.33 -4.06
CA VAL A 25 5.63 3.85 -2.76
C VAL A 25 5.97 2.84 -1.66
N PRO A 26 6.26 3.27 -0.42
CA PRO A 26 6.50 2.36 0.70
C PRO A 26 5.25 1.52 0.99
N ALA A 27 5.44 0.22 1.24
CA ALA A 27 4.32 -0.68 1.55
C ALA A 27 3.74 -0.47 2.97
N HIS A 28 4.49 0.15 3.88
CA HIS A 28 4.12 0.35 5.29
C HIS A 28 3.64 -0.94 6.00
N ASN A 29 4.26 -2.08 5.66
CA ASN A 29 3.95 -3.37 6.28
C ASN A 29 4.22 -3.33 7.78
N LYS A 30 3.23 -3.76 8.57
CA LYS A 30 3.31 -3.90 10.03
C LYS A 30 2.45 -5.06 10.49
N SER A 31 2.77 -5.64 11.65
CA SER A 31 1.86 -6.56 12.33
C SER A 31 0.52 -5.86 12.58
N LEU A 32 -0.56 -6.55 12.27
CA LEU A 32 -1.91 -6.05 12.51
C LEU A 32 -2.31 -6.31 13.95
N ASP A 33 -3.07 -5.36 14.51
CA ASP A 33 -3.72 -5.53 15.81
C ASP A 33 -4.72 -6.71 15.75
N PRO A 34 -4.62 -7.71 16.64
CA PRO A 34 -5.54 -8.84 16.67
C PRO A 34 -7.02 -8.44 16.77
N ASP A 35 -7.36 -7.39 17.51
CA ASP A 35 -8.75 -6.96 17.70
C ASP A 35 -9.31 -6.36 16.42
N PHE A 36 -8.50 -5.56 15.72
CA PHE A 36 -8.81 -5.08 14.37
C PHE A 36 -9.05 -6.25 13.41
N VAL A 37 -8.20 -7.29 13.46
CA VAL A 37 -8.37 -8.47 12.59
C VAL A 37 -9.67 -9.20 12.89
N GLN A 38 -10.03 -9.37 14.16
CA GLN A 38 -11.29 -10.02 14.56
C GLN A 38 -12.50 -9.22 14.09
N GLU A 39 -12.51 -7.91 14.32
CA GLU A 39 -13.60 -7.03 13.87
C GLU A 39 -13.72 -7.03 12.34
N PHE A 40 -12.60 -6.94 11.64
CA PHE A 40 -12.57 -6.96 10.18
C PHE A 40 -13.11 -8.28 9.61
N LYS A 41 -12.76 -9.42 10.23
CA LYS A 41 -13.28 -10.75 9.88
C LYS A 41 -14.77 -10.89 10.14
N LYS A 42 -15.27 -10.41 11.29
CA LYS A 42 -16.70 -10.41 11.63
C LYS A 42 -17.54 -9.69 10.55
N ASN A 43 -16.97 -8.67 9.92
CA ASN A 43 -17.63 -7.84 8.92
C ASN A 43 -17.32 -8.19 7.45
N TYR A 44 -16.70 -9.34 7.16
CA TYR A 44 -16.24 -9.69 5.80
C TYR A 44 -17.27 -9.53 4.69
N LYS A 45 -18.53 -9.97 4.89
CA LYS A 45 -19.57 -9.84 3.86
C LYS A 45 -19.82 -8.38 3.48
N LYS A 46 -19.93 -7.51 4.49
CA LYS A 46 -20.11 -6.06 4.31
C LYS A 46 -18.88 -5.44 3.64
N ASN A 47 -17.69 -5.72 4.17
CA ASN A 47 -16.42 -5.21 3.64
C ASN A 47 -16.21 -5.57 2.17
N ARG A 48 -16.57 -6.80 1.77
CA ARG A 48 -16.53 -7.22 0.36
C ARG A 48 -17.57 -6.50 -0.50
N ALA A 49 -18.78 -6.33 -0.01
CA ALA A 49 -19.82 -5.59 -0.73
C ALA A 49 -19.44 -4.11 -0.93
N ASP A 50 -18.84 -3.48 0.07
CA ASP A 50 -18.40 -2.09 -0.02
C ASP A 50 -17.17 -1.94 -0.92
N ALA A 51 -16.21 -2.87 -0.87
CA ALA A 51 -15.07 -2.87 -1.79
C ALA A 51 -15.50 -3.00 -3.26
N LYS A 52 -16.54 -3.79 -3.56
CA LYS A 52 -17.10 -3.92 -4.93
C LYS A 52 -17.70 -2.63 -5.48
N LYS A 53 -18.09 -1.68 -4.62
CA LYS A 53 -18.60 -0.37 -5.03
C LYS A 53 -17.46 0.60 -5.39
N LEU A 54 -16.23 0.31 -5.00
CA LEU A 54 -15.07 1.14 -5.28
C LEU A 54 -14.40 0.71 -6.59
N VAL A 55 -13.94 1.68 -7.38
CA VAL A 55 -13.26 1.43 -8.66
C VAL A 55 -12.01 0.56 -8.49
N SER A 56 -11.29 0.73 -7.38
CA SER A 56 -10.10 -0.07 -7.07
C SER A 56 -10.40 -1.51 -6.66
N GLY A 57 -11.63 -1.84 -6.26
CA GLY A 57 -11.98 -3.15 -5.73
C GLY A 57 -11.38 -3.49 -4.35
N PHE A 58 -10.70 -2.54 -3.71
CA PHE A 58 -10.19 -2.68 -2.34
C PHE A 58 -10.62 -1.48 -1.49
N LEU A 59 -10.84 -1.71 -0.20
CA LEU A 59 -11.25 -0.67 0.74
C LEU A 59 -10.16 0.39 0.84
N THR A 60 -10.47 1.58 0.36
CA THR A 60 -9.59 2.75 0.37
C THR A 60 -10.40 4.03 0.38
N THR A 61 -9.73 5.13 0.69
CA THR A 61 -10.32 6.47 0.68
C THR A 61 -9.80 7.26 -0.51
N TYR A 62 -10.70 7.76 -1.33
CA TYR A 62 -10.36 8.68 -2.41
C TYR A 62 -10.44 10.12 -1.93
N ASN A 63 -9.44 10.93 -2.31
CA ASN A 63 -9.53 12.37 -2.13
C ASN A 63 -10.57 12.92 -3.13
N LYS A 64 -11.57 13.64 -2.62
CA LYS A 64 -12.61 14.27 -3.45
C LYS A 64 -12.20 15.63 -4.01
N LYS A 65 -11.09 16.21 -3.51
CA LYS A 65 -10.56 17.50 -3.97
C LYS A 65 -9.57 17.30 -5.10
N SER A 66 -9.47 18.28 -5.99
CA SER A 66 -8.43 18.29 -7.02
C SER A 66 -7.04 18.34 -6.37
N ALA A 67 -6.07 17.69 -7.03
CA ALA A 67 -4.67 17.76 -6.61
C ALA A 67 -4.10 19.19 -6.64
N LEU A 68 -4.70 20.09 -7.43
CA LEU A 68 -4.29 21.50 -7.54
C LEU A 68 -4.94 22.40 -6.47
N GLU A 69 -6.01 21.95 -5.84
CA GLU A 69 -6.79 22.72 -4.85
C GLU A 69 -6.32 22.50 -3.41
N VAL A 70 -5.46 21.51 -3.17
CA VAL A 70 -4.93 21.22 -1.84
C VAL A 70 -3.77 22.15 -1.50
N LYS A 71 -3.81 22.79 -0.33
CA LYS A 71 -2.66 23.57 0.17
C LYS A 71 -1.47 22.65 0.39
N LYS A 72 -0.27 23.11 0.03
CA LYS A 72 0.98 22.39 0.27
C LYS A 72 1.10 22.12 1.78
N LYS A 73 1.33 20.86 2.14
CA LYS A 73 1.58 20.47 3.53
C LYS A 73 2.96 21.05 3.91
N SER A 74 2.98 22.03 4.82
CA SER A 74 4.21 22.62 5.37
C SER A 74 5.01 21.61 6.17
#